data_AF-A0A411ZZQ6-F1
#
_entry.id   AF-A0A411ZZQ6-F1
#
_cell.length_a   1.000
_cell.length_b   1.000
_cell.length_c   1.000
_cell.angle_alpha   90.00
_cell.angle_beta   90.00
_cell.angle_gamma   90.00
#
_symmetry.space_group_name_H-M   'P 1'
#
loop_
_entity.id
_entity.type
_entity.pdbx_description
1 polymer ?
#
loop_
_entity_poly.entity_id
_entity_poly.type
_entity_poly.pdbx_seq_one_letter_code
_entity_poly.pdbx_strand_id
1 'polypeptide(L)'
;MSNINSTTNMYTNLNINGNNAKLNVDELSIKDNIITINAGESSNKISKNIAGIEIDRGTSPSYKILYDENDMQIKIGLNNSLKSVATTEYVDDAIQIAINNIVNGDEVAY
;
A
#
# COMPACT_ATOMS: atom_id res chain seq x y z
N MET A 1 -2.73 34.69 -9.79
CA MET A 1 -2.95 33.97 -8.52
C MET A 1 -2.03 34.58 -7.48
N SER A 2 -2.52 34.83 -6.26
CA SER A 2 -1.68 35.36 -5.20
C SER A 2 -0.92 34.23 -4.53
N ASN A 3 0.39 34.35 -4.42
CA ASN A 3 1.20 33.45 -3.61
C ASN A 3 1.04 33.83 -2.12
N ILE A 4 0.98 32.84 -1.24
CA ILE A 4 1.11 33.05 0.21
C ILE A 4 2.59 32.85 0.54
N ASN A 5 3.29 33.95 0.82
CA ASN A 5 4.73 33.95 1.12
C ASN A 5 5.00 34.02 2.65
N SER A 6 4.04 33.57 3.46
CA SER A 6 4.07 33.64 4.93
C SER A 6 3.43 32.40 5.55
N THR A 7 3.52 32.26 6.87
CA THR A 7 2.88 31.15 7.61
C THR A 7 1.36 31.28 7.59
N THR A 8 0.68 30.16 7.36
CA THR A 8 -0.78 30.04 7.46
C THR A 8 -1.13 28.99 8.50
N ASN A 9 -1.91 29.38 9.52
CA ASN A 9 -2.45 28.46 10.51
C ASN A 9 -3.93 28.20 10.20
N MET A 10 -4.34 26.92 10.16
CA MET A 10 -5.75 26.53 9.99
C MET A 10 -6.21 25.76 11.22
N TYR A 11 -7.25 26.26 11.87
CA TYR A 11 -7.81 25.67 13.09
C TYR A 11 -9.03 24.78 12.83
N THR A 12 -9.43 24.66 11.57
CA THR A 12 -10.57 23.86 11.10
C THR A 12 -10.12 22.90 10.00
N ASN A 13 -11.02 22.54 9.09
CA ASN A 13 -10.76 21.57 8.04
C ASN A 13 -9.97 22.19 6.87
N LEU A 14 -9.06 21.41 6.31
CA LEU A 14 -8.45 21.66 5.00
C LEU A 14 -9.11 20.73 3.98
N ASN A 15 -9.85 21.29 3.02
CA ASN A 15 -10.33 20.55 1.85
C ASN A 15 -9.65 21.09 0.59
N ILE A 16 -8.92 20.23 -0.13
CA ILE A 16 -8.19 20.58 -1.35
C ILE A 16 -8.91 19.93 -2.53
N ASN A 17 -9.64 20.74 -3.30
CA ASN A 17 -10.31 20.28 -4.52
C ASN A 17 -9.43 20.64 -5.72
N GLY A 18 -8.66 19.67 -6.20
CA GLY A 18 -7.78 19.82 -7.35
C GLY A 18 -7.13 18.50 -7.71
N ASN A 19 -6.38 18.49 -8.81
CA ASN A 19 -5.80 17.26 -9.34
C ASN A 19 -4.52 16.81 -8.60
N ASN A 20 -3.84 17.74 -7.90
CA ASN A 20 -2.57 17.47 -7.23
C ASN A 20 -2.39 18.35 -5.99
N ALA A 21 -1.87 17.77 -4.91
CA ALA A 21 -1.34 18.47 -3.76
C ALA A 21 0.12 18.04 -3.57
N LYS A 22 1.05 19.01 -3.62
CA LYS A 22 2.48 18.78 -3.37
C LYS A 22 2.90 19.51 -2.10
N LEU A 23 3.41 18.77 -1.12
CA LEU A 23 3.95 19.31 0.12
C LEU A 23 5.48 19.30 0.02
N ASN A 24 6.11 20.47 0.09
CA ASN A 24 7.57 20.61 0.14
C ASN A 24 7.96 21.04 1.55
N VAL A 25 8.00 20.07 2.46
CA VAL A 25 8.22 20.26 3.89
C VAL A 25 9.28 19.28 4.37
N ASP A 26 10.05 19.66 5.38
CA ASP A 26 11.08 18.80 5.97
C ASP A 26 10.46 17.70 6.86
N GLU A 27 9.30 17.97 7.45
CA GLU A 27 8.58 17.02 8.31
C GLU A 27 7.08 17.02 7.99
N LEU A 28 6.49 15.81 7.93
CA LEU A 28 5.06 15.59 7.87
C LEU A 28 4.61 14.74 9.08
N SER A 29 3.95 15.37 10.05
CA SER A 29 3.39 14.69 11.21
C SER A 29 1.87 14.55 11.06
N ILE A 30 1.36 13.33 11.18
CA ILE A 30 -0.08 13.02 11.12
C ILE A 30 -0.48 12.44 12.47
N LYS A 31 -1.45 13.07 13.14
CA LYS A 31 -1.96 12.60 14.44
C LYS A 31 -2.90 11.39 14.30
N ASP A 32 -3.51 11.22 13.14
CA ASP A 32 -4.46 10.13 12.89
C ASP A 32 -3.78 8.76 13.00
N ASN A 33 -4.56 7.77 13.41
CA ASN A 33 -4.11 6.38 13.50
C ASN A 33 -4.24 5.65 12.16
N ILE A 34 -5.14 6.11 11.28
CA ILE A 34 -5.45 5.45 10.00
C ILE A 34 -5.38 6.48 8.88
N ILE A 35 -4.71 6.12 7.77
CA ILE A 35 -4.67 6.92 6.55
C ILE A 35 -5.46 6.21 5.46
N THR A 36 -6.50 6.86 4.95
CA THR A 36 -7.31 6.33 3.85
C THR A 36 -6.77 6.82 2.50
N ILE A 37 -6.28 5.88 1.68
CA ILE A 37 -5.82 6.14 0.31
C ILE A 37 -6.95 5.80 -0.67
N ASN A 38 -7.07 6.56 -1.76
CA ASN A 38 -8.17 6.46 -2.75
C ASN A 38 -9.56 6.77 -2.16
N ALA A 39 -9.62 7.68 -1.17
CA ALA A 39 -10.88 8.12 -0.58
C ALA A 39 -11.79 8.81 -1.61
N GLY A 40 -13.08 8.47 -1.61
CA GLY A 40 -14.08 9.05 -2.51
C GLY A 40 -14.24 8.33 -3.86
N GLU A 41 -13.54 7.21 -4.08
CA GLU A 41 -13.81 6.30 -5.19
C GLU A 41 -15.28 5.81 -5.15
N SER A 42 -15.96 5.83 -6.30
CA SER A 42 -17.36 5.42 -6.43
C SER A 42 -17.54 3.99 -6.96
N SER A 43 -16.47 3.41 -7.51
CA SER A 43 -16.42 2.02 -7.96
C SER A 43 -16.35 1.05 -6.77
N ASN A 44 -16.65 -0.22 -7.02
CA ASN A 44 -16.46 -1.31 -6.06
C ASN A 44 -15.00 -1.82 -5.99
N LYS A 45 -14.09 -1.17 -6.73
CA LYS A 45 -12.65 -1.44 -6.83
C LYS A 45 -11.86 -0.15 -6.95
N ILE A 46 -10.54 -0.22 -6.83
CA ILE A 46 -9.63 0.87 -7.22
C ILE A 46 -9.61 0.99 -8.75
N SER A 47 -10.13 2.09 -9.29
CA SER A 47 -10.22 2.30 -10.75
C SER A 47 -8.85 2.31 -11.45
N LYS A 48 -7.78 2.66 -10.72
CA LYS A 48 -6.38 2.62 -11.20
C LYS A 48 -5.67 1.29 -10.95
N ASN A 49 -6.39 0.26 -10.50
CA ASN A 49 -5.90 -1.08 -10.13
C ASN A 49 -4.96 -1.13 -8.91
N ILE A 50 -4.27 -0.04 -8.58
CA ILE A 50 -3.32 0.03 -7.48
C ILE A 50 -3.57 1.25 -6.59
N ALA A 51 -3.38 1.08 -5.29
CA ALA A 51 -3.34 2.17 -4.31
C ALA A 51 -2.27 1.88 -3.27
N GLY A 52 -1.58 2.92 -2.79
CA GLY A 52 -0.58 2.76 -1.73
C GLY A 52 0.44 3.88 -1.68
N ILE A 53 1.63 3.56 -1.18
CA ILE A 53 2.71 4.50 -0.86
C ILE A 53 3.93 4.17 -1.72
N GLU A 54 4.54 5.22 -2.28
CA GLU A 54 5.80 5.13 -3.02
C GLU A 54 6.90 5.91 -2.28
N ILE A 55 8.08 5.32 -2.22
CA ILE A 55 9.32 5.93 -1.74
C ILE A 55 10.18 6.19 -2.97
N ASP A 56 10.32 7.46 -3.31
CA ASP A 56 11.25 7.92 -4.33
C ASP A 56 12.70 7.72 -3.84
N ARG A 57 13.51 7.07 -4.67
CA ARG A 57 14.91 6.75 -4.40
C ARG A 57 15.84 7.40 -5.43
N GLY A 58 15.39 8.48 -6.06
CA GLY A 58 16.12 9.21 -7.10
C GLY A 58 16.20 8.41 -8.38
N THR A 59 17.42 8.12 -8.85
CA THR A 59 17.63 7.35 -10.09
C THR A 59 17.49 5.83 -9.90
N SER A 60 17.39 5.37 -8.66
CA SER A 60 17.18 3.95 -8.35
C SER A 60 15.69 3.56 -8.49
N PRO A 61 15.38 2.27 -8.70
CA PRO A 61 13.99 1.81 -8.64
C PRO A 61 13.32 2.24 -7.33
N SER A 62 12.12 2.84 -7.45
CA SER A 62 11.31 3.23 -6.29
C SER A 62 10.92 2.01 -5.47
N TYR A 63 10.78 2.22 -4.16
CA TYR A 63 10.27 1.20 -3.25
C TYR A 63 8.81 1.49 -2.96
N LYS A 64 7.95 0.47 -2.89
CA LYS A 64 6.50 0.67 -2.76
C LYS A 64 5.88 -0.27 -1.74
N ILE A 65 4.76 0.20 -1.20
CA ILE A 65 3.79 -0.57 -0.41
C ILE A 65 2.44 -0.34 -1.10
N LEU A 66 1.93 -1.34 -1.81
CA LEU A 66 0.75 -1.20 -2.66
C LEU A 66 -0.25 -2.31 -2.39
N TYR A 67 -1.54 -2.02 -2.50
CA TYR A 67 -2.56 -3.02 -2.77
C TYR A 67 -2.78 -3.12 -4.29
N ASP A 68 -2.86 -4.34 -4.81
CA ASP A 68 -3.08 -4.65 -6.24
C ASP A 68 -4.39 -5.43 -6.42
N GLU A 69 -5.32 -4.86 -7.19
CA GLU A 69 -6.65 -5.43 -7.47
C GLU A 69 -6.61 -6.72 -8.31
N ASN A 70 -5.56 -6.96 -9.10
CA ASN A 70 -5.47 -8.16 -9.94
C ASN A 70 -5.18 -9.40 -9.08
N ASP A 71 -4.22 -9.26 -8.18
CA ASP A 71 -3.77 -10.35 -7.31
C ASP A 71 -4.49 -10.34 -5.96
N MET A 72 -5.30 -9.30 -5.69
CA MET A 72 -6.03 -9.06 -4.44
C MET A 72 -5.10 -9.10 -3.21
N GLN A 73 -3.88 -8.57 -3.35
CA GLN A 73 -2.82 -8.70 -2.35
C GLN A 73 -2.11 -7.38 -2.09
N ILE A 74 -1.64 -7.22 -0.85
CA ILE A 74 -0.64 -6.21 -0.52
C ILE A 74 0.72 -6.69 -1.02
N LYS A 75 1.42 -5.84 -1.76
CA LYS A 75 2.76 -6.07 -2.27
C LYS A 75 3.72 -5.01 -1.76
N ILE A 76 4.91 -5.45 -1.37
CA ILE A 76 5.98 -4.59 -0.86
C ILE A 76 7.29 -4.93 -1.58
N GLY A 77 8.08 -3.91 -1.90
CA GLY A 77 9.40 -4.10 -2.51
C GLY A 77 9.78 -3.01 -3.51
N LEU A 78 10.83 -3.27 -4.29
CA LEU A 78 11.19 -2.41 -5.41
C LEU A 78 10.15 -2.51 -6.53
N ASN A 79 9.93 -1.44 -7.29
CA ASN A 79 8.94 -1.39 -8.36
C ASN A 79 9.06 -2.53 -9.40
N ASN A 80 10.27 -3.04 -9.61
CA ASN A 80 10.57 -4.15 -10.52
C ASN A 80 10.67 -5.52 -9.82
N SER A 81 10.42 -5.58 -8.52
CA SER A 81 10.55 -6.78 -7.68
C SER A 81 9.58 -6.74 -6.50
N LEU A 82 8.34 -6.37 -6.75
CA LEU A 82 7.28 -6.39 -5.75
C LEU A 82 6.99 -7.84 -5.33
N LYS A 83 6.85 -8.05 -4.01
CA LYS A 83 6.49 -9.35 -3.44
C LYS A 83 5.24 -9.21 -2.60
N SER A 84 4.36 -10.19 -2.70
CA SER A 84 3.17 -10.26 -1.88
C SER A 84 3.52 -10.44 -0.41
N VAL A 85 2.79 -9.75 0.46
CA VAL A 85 2.89 -9.92 1.91
C VAL A 85 2.06 -11.13 2.31
N ALA A 86 2.68 -12.09 3.00
CA ALA A 86 1.98 -13.24 3.55
C ALA A 86 1.28 -12.86 4.86
N THR A 87 0.02 -13.29 5.01
CA THR A 87 -0.71 -13.19 6.29
C THR A 87 -0.34 -14.36 7.20
N THR A 88 -0.54 -14.21 8.51
CA THR A 88 -0.34 -15.31 9.46
C THR A 88 -1.21 -16.51 9.09
N GLU A 89 -2.49 -16.28 8.76
CA GLU A 89 -3.41 -17.32 8.30
C GLU A 89 -2.86 -18.08 7.08
N TYR A 90 -2.37 -17.36 6.06
CA TYR A 90 -1.78 -18.00 4.88
C TYR A 90 -0.57 -18.86 5.22
N VAL A 91 0.29 -18.38 6.14
CA VAL A 91 1.48 -19.12 6.57
C VAL A 91 1.10 -20.35 7.40
N ASP A 92 0.16 -20.21 8.34
CA ASP A 92 -0.32 -21.29 9.20
C ASP A 92 -0.99 -22.40 8.36
N ASP A 93 -1.82 -22.03 7.38
CA ASP A 93 -2.44 -22.96 6.44
C ASP A 93 -1.40 -23.72 5.62
N ALA A 94 -0.41 -23.00 5.06
CA ALA A 94 0.66 -23.62 4.28
C ALA A 94 1.49 -24.62 5.12
N ILE A 95 1.76 -24.29 6.38
CA ILE A 95 2.47 -25.18 7.31
C ILE A 95 1.60 -26.39 7.66
N GLN A 96 0.30 -26.20 7.93
CA GLN A 96 -0.59 -27.29 8.28
C GLN A 96 -0.77 -28.28 7.11
N ILE A 97 -0.86 -27.76 5.88
CA ILE A 97 -0.85 -28.59 4.67
C ILE A 97 0.44 -29.41 4.59
N ALA A 98 1.60 -28.78 4.79
CA ALA A 98 2.88 -29.48 4.75
C ALA A 98 2.98 -30.58 5.83
N ILE A 99 2.53 -30.29 7.06
CA ILE A 99 2.48 -31.28 8.15
C ILE A 99 1.56 -32.44 7.78
N ASN A 100 0.36 -32.16 7.26
CA ASN A 100 -0.59 -33.20 6.86
C ASN A 100 0.00 -34.11 5.78
N ASN A 101 0.74 -33.56 4.80
CA ASN A 101 1.39 -34.35 3.77
C ASN A 101 2.50 -35.26 4.34
N ILE A 102 3.21 -34.79 5.37
CA ILE A 102 4.25 -35.58 6.07
C ILE A 102 3.61 -36.70 6.91
N VAL A 103 2.57 -36.37 7.67
CA VAL A 103 1.93 -37.30 8.62
C VAL A 103 1.07 -38.35 7.91
N ASN A 104 0.36 -37.95 6.85
CA ASN A 104 -0.56 -38.83 6.15
C ASN A 104 0.09 -39.60 4.99
N GLY A 105 1.35 -39.30 4.65
CA GLY A 105 2.15 -40.02 3.67
C GLY A 105 1.42 -40.19 2.34
N ASP A 106 1.48 -39.19 1.47
CA ASP A 106 1.20 -39.45 0.06
C ASP A 106 2.20 -40.51 -0.41
N GLU A 107 1.77 -41.77 -0.49
CA GLU A 107 2.44 -42.77 -1.31
C GLU A 107 2.50 -42.18 -2.72
N VAL A 108 3.68 -41.67 -3.10
CA VAL A 108 3.99 -41.40 -4.49
C VAL A 108 4.04 -42.76 -5.16
N ALA A 109 2.93 -43.18 -5.75
CA ALA A 109 2.90 -44.34 -6.62
C ALA A 109 3.91 -44.07 -7.77
N TYR A 110 4.97 -44.88 -7.81
CA TYR A 110 5.96 -44.88 -8.89
C TYR A 110 5.36 -45.34 -10.21
#